data_AF-A0A3P7NNK3-F1
#
_entry.id   AF-A0A3P7NNK3-F1
#
_cell.length_a   1.000
_cell.length_b   1.000
_cell.length_c   1.000
_cell.angle_alpha   90.00
_cell.angle_beta   90.00
_cell.angle_gamma   90.00
#
_symmetry.space_group_name_H-M   'P 1'
#
loop_
_entity.id
_entity.type
_entity.pdbx_description
1 polymer ?
#
loop_
_entity_poly.entity_id
_entity_poly.type
_entity_poly.pdbx_seq_one_letter_code
_entity_poly.pdbx_strand_id
1 'polypeptide(L)'
;MEHWHNITCLNFERRDDEIRGNRIVFTDVDGCASNVGRHPLGEPQFVSLAPECIRLGVIAHEVAHALGFWHEQSRPDRDNYVTVRWENIDRDSKGQFLKELPTDVDNGGVPYDYGSIMHYR
;
A
#
# COMPACT_ATOMS: atom_id res chain seq x y z
N MET A 1 -7.50 12.53 3.38
CA MET A 1 -7.43 12.68 1.91
C MET A 1 -6.76 13.97 1.48
N GLU A 2 -6.97 15.08 2.19
CA GLU A 2 -6.29 16.37 1.93
C GLU A 2 -4.75 16.26 1.77
N HIS A 3 -4.10 15.42 2.58
CA HIS A 3 -2.67 15.11 2.42
C HIS A 3 -2.29 14.77 0.97
N TRP A 4 -3.04 13.87 0.33
CA TRP A 4 -2.80 13.46 -1.05
C TRP A 4 -3.15 14.57 -2.05
N HIS A 5 -4.21 15.34 -1.82
CA HIS A 5 -4.58 16.49 -2.67
C HIS A 5 -3.48 17.55 -2.70
N ASN A 6 -2.83 17.80 -1.57
CA ASN A 6 -1.85 18.88 -1.44
C ASN A 6 -0.49 18.55 -2.08
N ILE A 7 -0.18 17.27 -2.30
CA ILE A 7 1.15 16.83 -2.76
C ILE A 7 1.12 16.03 -4.07
N THR A 8 -0.07 15.75 -4.60
CA THR A 8 -0.26 15.03 -5.87
C THR A 8 -1.35 15.69 -6.71
N CYS A 9 -1.53 15.23 -7.95
CA CYS A 9 -2.68 15.60 -8.77
C CYS A 9 -3.93 14.76 -8.49
N LEU A 10 -3.90 13.85 -7.50
CA LEU A 10 -5.04 13.01 -7.18
C LEU A 10 -6.17 13.86 -6.62
N ASN A 11 -7.40 13.56 -7.06
CA ASN A 11 -8.61 14.10 -6.48
C ASN A 11 -9.45 12.95 -5.91
N PHE A 12 -10.03 13.18 -4.74
CA PHE A 12 -10.79 12.20 -3.98
C PHE A 12 -12.15 12.82 -3.69
N GLU A 13 -13.18 12.23 -4.26
CA GLU A 13 -14.54 12.72 -4.13
C GLU A 13 -15.33 11.74 -3.28
N ARG A 14 -15.96 12.25 -2.22
CA ARG A 14 -16.88 11.46 -1.42
C ARG A 14 -18.10 11.07 -2.28
N ARG A 15 -18.52 9.82 -2.14
CA ARG A 15 -19.69 9.24 -2.79
C ARG A 15 -20.60 8.67 -1.71
N ASP A 16 -21.83 9.17 -1.64
CA ASP A 16 -22.85 8.73 -0.66
C ASP A 16 -23.93 7.84 -1.33
N ASP A 17 -23.71 7.44 -2.58
CA ASP A 17 -24.56 6.48 -3.30
C ASP A 17 -24.25 5.04 -2.91
N GLU A 18 -25.03 4.10 -3.43
CA GLU A 18 -24.83 2.68 -3.19
C GLU A 18 -23.42 2.23 -3.63
N ILE A 19 -22.75 1.45 -2.77
CA ILE A 19 -21.40 0.95 -2.99
C ILE A 19 -21.40 -0.02 -4.19
N ARG A 20 -20.99 0.47 -5.36
CA ARG A 20 -20.89 -0.29 -6.61
C ARG A 20 -19.73 0.17 -7.47
N GLY A 21 -19.14 -0.73 -8.23
CA GLY A 21 -18.07 -0.37 -9.15
C GLY A 21 -16.76 -0.03 -8.42
N ASN A 22 -15.79 0.46 -9.20
CA ASN A 22 -14.48 0.84 -8.68
C ASN A 22 -14.56 2.08 -7.79
N ARG A 23 -14.29 1.90 -6.51
CA ARG A 23 -14.18 2.96 -5.52
C ARG A 23 -13.42 2.43 -4.31
N ILE A 24 -12.78 3.33 -3.55
CA ILE A 24 -12.23 2.98 -2.24
C ILE A 24 -13.38 3.02 -1.23
N VAL A 25 -13.46 1.99 -0.39
CA VAL A 25 -14.40 1.88 0.73
C VAL A 25 -13.60 1.65 2.00
N PHE A 26 -13.71 2.58 2.95
CA PHE A 26 -13.06 2.43 4.25
C PHE A 26 -13.88 1.53 5.17
N THR A 27 -13.22 0.59 5.82
CA THR A 27 -13.79 -0.38 6.76
C THR A 27 -12.87 -0.55 7.97
N ASP A 28 -13.23 -1.36 8.96
CA ASP A 28 -12.44 -1.63 10.18
C ASP A 28 -12.31 -3.13 10.51
N VAL A 29 -12.54 -3.99 9.52
CA VAL A 29 -12.72 -5.45 9.73
C VAL A 29 -11.43 -6.29 9.71
N ASP A 30 -10.31 -5.76 9.20
CA ASP A 30 -9.09 -6.53 8.93
C ASP A 30 -7.82 -5.72 9.22
N GLY A 31 -7.71 -5.20 10.46
CA GLY A 31 -6.53 -4.44 10.89
C GLY A 31 -6.26 -3.20 10.01
N CYS A 32 -4.98 -2.96 9.70
CA CYS A 32 -4.54 -1.97 8.72
C CYS A 32 -4.16 -2.71 7.44
N ALA A 33 -4.99 -2.60 6.39
CA ALA A 33 -4.77 -3.37 5.17
C ALA A 33 -5.46 -2.75 3.94
N SER A 34 -4.85 -2.94 2.77
CA SER A 34 -5.52 -2.80 1.48
C SER A 34 -4.89 -3.71 0.42
N ASN A 35 -5.69 -4.06 -0.59
CA ASN A 35 -5.17 -4.64 -1.83
C ASN A 35 -4.39 -3.59 -2.63
N VAL A 36 -3.47 -4.04 -3.49
CA VAL A 36 -2.65 -3.14 -4.30
C VAL A 36 -3.32 -2.82 -5.64
N GLY A 37 -3.58 -1.54 -5.86
CA GLY A 37 -4.11 -1.01 -7.11
C GLY A 37 -5.59 -1.30 -7.31
N ARG A 38 -6.16 -0.70 -8.36
CA ARG A 38 -7.58 -0.77 -8.68
C ARG A 38 -8.04 -2.21 -8.94
N HIS A 39 -9.17 -2.59 -8.34
CA HIS A 39 -9.73 -3.94 -8.49
C HIS A 39 -9.97 -4.31 -9.97
N PRO A 40 -9.41 -5.42 -10.47
CA PRO A 40 -9.43 -5.75 -11.91
C PRO A 40 -10.82 -6.09 -12.44
N LEU A 41 -11.71 -6.63 -11.59
CA LEU A 41 -13.09 -6.95 -11.96
C LEU A 41 -14.04 -5.74 -11.86
N GLY A 42 -13.51 -4.59 -11.47
CA GLY A 42 -14.28 -3.37 -11.34
C GLY A 42 -15.15 -3.27 -10.10
N GLU A 43 -14.83 -4.03 -9.05
CA GLU A 43 -15.55 -4.06 -7.78
C GLU A 43 -15.01 -3.01 -6.78
N PRO A 44 -15.72 -2.75 -5.68
CA PRO A 44 -15.22 -1.89 -4.62
C PRO A 44 -13.93 -2.45 -4.02
N GLN A 45 -13.00 -1.55 -3.69
CA GLN A 45 -11.75 -1.88 -3.04
C GLN A 45 -11.79 -1.42 -1.60
N PHE A 46 -11.60 -2.37 -0.69
CA PHE A 46 -11.65 -2.09 0.73
C PHE A 46 -10.28 -1.65 1.25
N VAL A 47 -10.30 -0.61 2.08
CA VAL A 47 -9.16 -0.15 2.88
C VAL A 47 -9.58 -0.31 4.34
N SER A 48 -9.00 -1.29 5.02
CA SER A 48 -9.27 -1.55 6.43
C SER A 48 -8.40 -0.64 7.30
N LEU A 49 -9.04 0.02 8.26
CA LEU A 49 -8.44 0.92 9.23
C LEU A 49 -9.09 0.67 10.59
N ALA A 50 -8.62 -0.37 11.27
CA ALA A 50 -8.96 -0.62 12.67
C ALA A 50 -8.57 0.58 13.57
N PRO A 51 -9.10 0.71 14.81
CA PRO A 51 -8.86 1.87 15.66
C PRO A 51 -7.37 2.22 15.89
N GLU A 52 -6.48 1.23 15.95
CA GLU A 52 -5.04 1.41 16.09
C GLU A 52 -4.37 2.02 14.84
N CYS A 53 -5.03 1.93 13.68
CA CYS A 53 -4.58 2.41 12.37
C CYS A 53 -4.90 3.89 12.15
N ILE A 54 -5.69 4.54 13.01
CA ILE A 54 -6.17 5.92 12.82
C ILE A 54 -5.07 6.95 13.12
N ARG A 55 -4.06 6.97 12.25
CA ARG A 55 -2.93 7.90 12.25
C ARG A 55 -2.66 8.28 10.80
N LEU A 56 -2.35 9.56 10.55
CA LEU A 56 -2.21 10.07 9.19
C LEU A 56 -1.26 9.23 8.31
N GLY A 57 -0.12 8.82 8.86
CA GLY A 57 0.86 8.01 8.12
C GLY A 57 0.35 6.62 7.75
N VAL A 58 -0.35 5.94 8.66
CA VAL A 58 -0.90 4.60 8.37
C VAL A 58 -2.04 4.71 7.36
N ILE A 59 -2.95 5.68 7.53
CA ILE A 59 -4.02 5.92 6.56
C ILE A 59 -3.45 6.24 5.17
N ALA A 60 -2.40 7.05 5.10
CA ALA A 60 -1.75 7.35 3.83
C ALA A 60 -1.08 6.10 3.22
N HIS A 61 -0.43 5.26 4.03
CA HIS A 61 0.13 3.98 3.60
C HIS A 61 -0.92 3.06 2.97
N GLU A 62 -2.04 2.82 3.65
CA GLU A 62 -3.09 1.93 3.11
C GLU A 62 -3.76 2.50 1.85
N VAL A 63 -3.90 3.83 1.77
CA VAL A 63 -4.37 4.48 0.54
C VAL A 63 -3.35 4.34 -0.59
N ALA A 64 -2.05 4.40 -0.31
CA ALA A 64 -1.00 4.20 -1.32
C ALA A 64 -1.03 2.77 -1.88
N HIS A 65 -1.27 1.76 -1.03
CA HIS A 65 -1.59 0.41 -1.52
C HIS A 65 -2.77 0.45 -2.49
N ALA A 66 -3.89 1.06 -2.11
CA ALA A 66 -5.05 1.13 -2.98
C ALA A 66 -4.80 1.84 -4.32
N LEU A 67 -3.85 2.78 -4.35
CA LEU A 67 -3.41 3.48 -5.56
C LEU A 67 -2.46 2.67 -6.44
N GLY A 68 -1.89 1.57 -5.96
CA GLY A 68 -1.05 0.67 -6.75
C GLY A 68 0.40 0.53 -6.27
N PHE A 69 0.72 1.01 -5.07
CA PHE A 69 2.08 0.90 -4.54
C PHE A 69 2.25 -0.36 -3.71
N TRP A 70 3.26 -1.17 -4.06
CA TRP A 70 3.79 -2.22 -3.21
C TRP A 70 4.68 -1.63 -2.11
N HIS A 71 5.12 -2.47 -1.17
CA HIS A 71 6.11 -2.04 -0.20
C HIS A 71 7.47 -1.75 -0.85
N GLU A 72 8.20 -0.76 -0.32
CA GLU A 72 9.51 -0.40 -0.89
C GLU A 72 10.51 -1.56 -0.74
N GLN A 73 10.46 -2.32 0.36
CA GLN A 73 11.32 -3.49 0.59
C GLN A 73 10.97 -4.72 -0.25
N SER A 74 9.87 -4.70 -1.02
CA SER A 74 9.53 -5.76 -1.97
C SER A 74 10.01 -5.45 -3.39
N ARG A 75 10.64 -4.30 -3.64
CA ARG A 75 11.21 -3.99 -4.96
C ARG A 75 12.15 -5.10 -5.48
N PRO A 76 12.16 -5.38 -6.79
CA PRO A 76 13.06 -6.38 -7.36
C PRO A 76 14.56 -6.12 -7.09
N ASP A 77 14.94 -4.85 -7.00
CA ASP A 77 16.32 -4.37 -6.77
C ASP A 77 16.67 -4.18 -5.28
N ARG A 78 15.76 -4.48 -4.34
CA ARG A 78 15.92 -4.17 -2.91
C ARG A 78 17.19 -4.76 -2.26
N ASP A 79 17.69 -5.89 -2.75
CA ASP A 79 18.89 -6.55 -2.19
C ASP A 79 20.18 -5.74 -2.42
N ASN A 80 20.16 -4.72 -3.29
CA ASN A 80 21.27 -3.77 -3.43
C ASN A 80 21.31 -2.71 -2.32
N TYR A 81 20.23 -2.58 -1.54
CA TYR A 81 20.00 -1.47 -0.62
C TYR A 81 19.75 -1.91 0.82
N VAL A 82 19.08 -3.05 1.01
CA VAL A 82 18.75 -3.63 2.31
C VAL A 82 19.03 -5.12 2.34
N THR A 83 19.33 -5.64 3.53
CA THR A 83 19.49 -7.09 3.76
C THR A 83 18.36 -7.60 4.65
N VAL A 84 17.59 -8.57 4.15
CA VAL A 84 16.58 -9.25 4.96
C VAL A 84 17.23 -10.35 5.78
N ARG A 85 17.15 -10.22 7.11
CA ARG A 85 17.60 -11.24 8.07
C ARG A 85 16.50 -12.27 8.31
N TRP A 86 16.40 -13.23 7.40
CA TRP A 86 15.34 -14.26 7.36
C TRP A 86 15.25 -15.14 8.62
N GLU A 87 16.34 -15.24 9.37
CA GLU A 87 16.42 -15.94 10.66
C GLU A 87 15.66 -15.22 11.78
N ASN A 88 15.44 -13.91 11.65
CA ASN A 88 14.73 -13.08 12.63
C ASN A 88 13.25 -12.91 12.31
N ILE A 89 12.76 -13.49 11.21
CA ILE A 89 11.37 -13.33 10.76
C ILE A 89 10.55 -14.57 11.14
N ASP A 90 9.43 -14.35 11.82
CA ASP A 90 8.44 -15.38 12.13
C ASP A 90 8.03 -16.14 10.87
N ARG A 91 7.92 -17.47 10.99
CA ARG A 91 7.70 -18.36 9.83
C ARG A 91 6.53 -17.91 8.96
N ASP A 92 5.42 -17.53 9.58
CA ASP A 92 4.18 -17.15 8.90
C ASP A 92 4.24 -15.75 8.29
N SER A 93 5.21 -14.92 8.71
CA SER A 93 5.41 -13.56 8.21
C SER A 93 6.42 -13.46 7.07
N LYS A 94 7.15 -14.55 6.74
CA LYS A 94 8.19 -14.53 5.69
C LYS A 94 7.67 -14.09 4.33
N GLY A 95 6.41 -14.38 4.01
CA GLY A 95 5.77 -13.94 2.78
C GLY A 95 5.81 -12.41 2.58
N GLN A 96 5.74 -11.64 3.67
CA GLN A 96 5.74 -10.17 3.67
C GLN A 96 7.08 -9.54 3.27
N PHE A 97 8.15 -10.34 3.14
CA PHE A 97 9.49 -9.90 2.77
C PHE A 97 9.94 -10.45 1.41
N LEU A 98 9.06 -11.15 0.70
CA LEU A 98 9.31 -11.57 -0.67
C LEU A 98 9.43 -10.34 -1.59
N LYS A 99 10.17 -10.51 -2.68
CA LYS A 99 10.26 -9.49 -3.72
C LYS A 99 9.13 -9.71 -4.71
N GLU A 100 8.58 -8.62 -5.21
CA GLU A 100 7.69 -8.64 -6.36
C GLU A 100 8.45 -9.01 -7.63
N LEU A 101 7.73 -9.48 -8.64
CA LEU A 101 8.33 -9.78 -9.93
C LEU A 101 8.69 -8.48 -10.67
N PRO A 102 9.78 -8.47 -11.46
CA PRO A 102 10.12 -7.32 -12.30
C PRO A 102 9.02 -6.91 -13.31
N THR A 103 8.07 -7.80 -13.61
CA THR A 103 6.92 -7.52 -14.49
C THR A 103 5.78 -6.80 -13.78
N ASP A 104 5.77 -6.82 -12.45
CA ASP A 104 4.65 -6.33 -11.63
C ASP A 104 4.98 -4.98 -10.97
N VAL A 105 6.24 -4.53 -11.07
CA VAL A 105 6.73 -3.29 -10.47
C VAL A 105 7.51 -2.48 -11.49
N ASP A 106 7.09 -1.23 -11.68
CA ASP A 106 7.86 -0.18 -12.33
C ASP A 106 8.29 0.84 -11.28
N ASN A 107 9.60 1.07 -11.14
CA ASN A 107 10.13 2.07 -10.21
C ASN A 107 10.18 3.47 -10.81
N GLY A 108 9.77 3.66 -12.07
CA GLY A 108 9.75 4.95 -12.76
C GLY A 108 11.12 5.61 -12.88
N GLY A 109 12.22 4.85 -12.74
CA GLY A 109 13.57 5.37 -12.67
C GLY A 109 13.91 6.10 -11.35
N VAL A 110 13.06 5.96 -10.32
CA VAL A 110 13.29 6.56 -9.00
C VAL A 110 14.21 5.66 -8.17
N PRO A 111 15.25 6.22 -7.52
CA PRO A 111 16.11 5.48 -6.59
C PRO A 111 15.34 4.83 -5.45
N TYR A 112 15.94 3.83 -4.80
CA TYR A 112 15.39 3.21 -3.60
C TYR A 112 15.22 4.24 -2.47
N ASP A 113 14.03 4.32 -1.88
CA ASP A 113 13.72 5.34 -0.87
C ASP A 113 13.53 4.75 0.55
N TYR A 114 14.58 4.85 1.37
CA TYR A 114 14.53 4.46 2.78
C TYR A 114 13.53 5.27 3.62
N GLY A 115 13.16 6.47 3.17
CA GLY A 115 12.17 7.33 3.82
C GLY A 115 10.74 7.09 3.33
N SER A 116 10.55 6.18 2.37
CA SER A 116 9.24 5.90 1.77
C SER A 116 8.23 5.51 2.84
N ILE A 117 7.02 6.07 2.72
CA ILE A 117 5.89 5.67 3.58
C ILE A 117 5.56 4.18 3.40
N MET A 118 5.98 3.58 2.28
CA MET A 118 5.78 2.17 1.94
C MET A 118 6.91 1.25 2.43
N HIS A 119 7.93 1.77 3.12
CA HIS A 119 9.05 0.98 3.61
C HIS A 119 8.78 0.48 5.05
N TYR A 120 9.04 -0.80 5.31
CA TYR A 120 8.99 -1.37 6.66
C TYR A 120 10.05 -0.77 7.60
N ARG A 121 9.75 -0.72 8.89
CA ARG A 121 10.66 -0.20 9.92
C ARG A 121 11.34 -1.33 10.70
#